data_AF-A0A9D7Q0S1-F1
#
_entry.id   AF-A0A9D7Q0S1-F1
#
_cell.length_a   1.000
_cell.length_b   1.000
_cell.length_c   1.000
_cell.angle_alpha   90.00
_cell.angle_beta   90.00
_cell.angle_gamma   90.00
#
_symmetry.space_group_name_H-M   'P 1'
#
loop_
_entity.id
_entity.type
_entity.pdbx_description
1 polymer ?
#
loop_
_entity_poly.entity_id
_entity_poly.type
_entity_poly.pdbx_seq_one_letter_code
_entity_poly.pdbx_strand_id
1 'polypeptide(L)'
;MILDTFLNASKLTLIHVILIFGLTGLITAALFLLQRMICISFSKTTGWKGVYLTAWIGTPVHELGHAIFCLIFRHKINEVALFKPDKASGVLGYVSHNYNPKSFYQSIGNFL
;
A
#
# COMPACT_ATOMS: atom_id res chain seq x y z
N MET A 1 0.36 47.23 -3.14
CA MET A 1 -0.14 46.62 -4.40
C MET A 1 0.56 45.31 -4.72
N ILE A 2 1.86 45.27 -5.09
CA ILE A 2 2.55 44.02 -5.46
C ILE A 2 2.64 43.02 -4.28
N LEU A 3 3.00 43.50 -3.08
CA LEU A 3 3.10 42.64 -1.88
C LEU A 3 1.75 42.05 -1.48
N ASP A 4 0.68 42.86 -1.55
CA ASP A 4 -0.69 42.41 -1.23
C ASP A 4 -1.18 41.36 -2.22
N THR A 5 -0.89 41.54 -3.51
CA THR A 5 -1.19 40.55 -4.55
C THR A 5 -0.44 39.24 -4.29
N PHE A 6 0.85 39.32 -3.92
CA PHE A 6 1.67 38.14 -3.62
C PHE A 6 1.17 37.37 -2.39
N LEU A 7 0.83 38.08 -1.30
CA LEU A 7 0.28 37.47 -0.09
C LEU A 7 -1.07 36.81 -0.35
N ASN A 8 -1.95 37.45 -1.13
CA ASN A 8 -3.24 36.89 -1.50
C ASN A 8 -3.09 35.64 -2.37
N ALA A 9 -2.18 35.65 -3.35
CA ALA A 9 -1.89 34.47 -4.19
C ALA A 9 -1.33 33.30 -3.35
N SER A 10 -0.43 33.58 -2.41
CA SER A 10 0.13 32.58 -1.50
C SER A 10 -0.93 31.97 -0.58
N LYS A 11 -1.83 32.80 -0.05
CA LYS A 11 -2.96 32.33 0.78
C LYS A 11 -3.93 31.46 -0.02
N LEU A 12 -4.29 31.89 -1.24
CA LEU A 12 -5.19 31.14 -2.10
C LEU A 12 -4.59 29.78 -2.51
N THR A 13 -3.33 29.75 -2.89
CA THR A 13 -2.65 28.49 -3.25
C THR A 13 -2.57 27.53 -2.06
N LEU A 14 -2.26 28.02 -0.86
CA LEU A 14 -2.27 27.20 0.36
C LEU A 14 -3.66 26.60 0.63
N ILE A 15 -4.72 27.38 0.46
CA ILE A 15 -6.11 26.91 0.62
C ILE A 15 -6.42 25.80 -0.40
N HIS A 16 -6.03 25.96 -1.67
CA HIS A 16 -6.26 24.93 -2.69
C HIS A 16 -5.49 23.64 -2.38
N VAL A 17 -4.25 23.74 -1.91
CA VAL A 17 -3.47 22.57 -1.48
C VAL A 17 -4.20 21.84 -0.36
N ILE A 18 -4.63 22.56 0.69
CA ILE A 18 -5.36 21.97 1.82
C ILE A 18 -6.66 21.32 1.35
N LEU A 19 -7.42 21.99 0.47
CA LEU A 19 -8.68 21.45 -0.05
C LEU A 19 -8.48 20.19 -0.89
N ILE A 20 -7.48 20.18 -1.77
CA ILE A 20 -7.19 19.02 -2.62
C ILE A 20 -6.77 17.83 -1.76
N PHE A 21 -5.80 18.01 -0.86
CA PHE A 21 -5.34 16.93 0.02
C PHE A 21 -6.42 16.50 1.02
N GLY A 22 -7.20 17.44 1.54
CA GLY A 22 -8.30 17.16 2.46
C GLY A 22 -9.41 16.35 1.79
N LEU A 23 -9.87 16.79 0.61
CA LEU A 23 -10.94 16.11 -0.12
C LEU A 23 -10.49 14.74 -0.63
N THR A 24 -9.31 14.64 -1.23
CA THR A 24 -8.76 13.34 -1.68
C THR A 24 -8.52 12.40 -0.51
N GLY A 25 -8.06 12.90 0.63
CA GLY A 25 -7.92 12.12 1.86
C GLY A 25 -9.26 11.58 2.37
N LEU A 26 -10.31 12.42 2.40
CA LEU A 26 -11.66 12.00 2.79
C LEU A 26 -12.24 10.94 1.86
N ILE A 27 -12.11 11.14 0.54
CA ILE A 27 -12.58 10.17 -0.47
C ILE A 27 -11.83 8.85 -0.30
N THR A 28 -10.50 8.90 -0.10
CA THR A 28 -9.67 7.71 0.10
C THR A 28 -10.08 6.96 1.37
N ALA A 29 -10.33 7.67 2.47
CA ALA A 29 -10.80 7.06 3.71
C ALA A 29 -12.17 6.38 3.52
N ALA A 30 -13.10 7.03 2.82
CA ALA A 30 -14.40 6.45 2.51
C ALA A 30 -14.28 5.19 1.65
N LEU A 31 -13.46 5.23 0.60
CA LEU A 31 -13.18 4.09 -0.27
C LEU A 31 -12.52 2.94 0.48
N PHE A 32 -11.59 3.23 1.39
CA PHE A 32 -10.96 2.23 2.25
C PHE A 32 -11.96 1.51 3.15
N LEU A 33 -12.87 2.26 3.78
CA LEU A 33 -13.94 1.68 4.61
C LEU A 33 -14.88 0.81 3.76
N LEU A 34 -15.27 1.30 2.58
CA LEU A 34 -16.13 0.56 1.67
C LEU A 34 -15.45 -0.74 1.18
N GLN A 35 -14.17 -0.66 0.79
CA GLN A 35 -13.36 -1.81 0.41
C GLN A 35 -13.31 -2.85 1.53
N ARG A 36 -13.08 -2.41 2.78
CA ARG A 36 -13.07 -3.31 3.93
C ARG A 36 -14.41 -4.02 4.12
N MET A 37 -15.52 -3.30 3.98
CA MET A 37 -16.87 -3.89 4.06
C MET A 37 -17.13 -4.89 2.93
N ILE A 38 -16.75 -4.55 1.70
CA ILE A 38 -16.88 -5.42 0.53
C ILE A 38 -16.06 -6.70 0.71
N CYS A 39 -14.78 -6.61 1.11
CA CYS A 39 -13.94 -7.78 1.33
C CYS A 39 -14.50 -8.71 2.42
N ILE A 40 -14.97 -8.16 3.54
CA ILE A 40 -15.59 -8.94 4.61
C ILE A 40 -16.86 -9.62 4.09
N SER A 41 -17.75 -8.88 3.41
CA SER A 41 -19.00 -9.42 2.87
C SER A 41 -18.74 -10.51 1.81
N PHE A 42 -17.82 -10.26 0.88
CA PHE A 42 -17.41 -11.16 -0.18
C PHE A 42 -16.81 -12.47 0.36
N SER A 43 -15.96 -12.36 1.39
CA SER A 43 -15.38 -13.54 2.05
C SER A 43 -16.44 -14.42 2.71
N LYS A 44 -17.51 -13.82 3.26
CA LYS A 44 -18.63 -14.54 3.88
C LYS A 44 -19.53 -15.23 2.86
N THR A 45 -19.77 -14.61 1.70
CA THR A 45 -20.70 -15.14 0.69
C THR A 45 -20.07 -16.18 -0.23
N THR A 46 -18.83 -15.95 -0.67
CA THR A 46 -18.16 -16.81 -1.67
C THR A 46 -17.20 -17.82 -1.03
N GLY A 47 -16.89 -17.62 0.26
CA GLY A 47 -15.92 -18.43 0.98
C GLY A 47 -14.51 -18.34 0.38
N TRP A 48 -13.64 -19.24 0.83
CA TRP A 48 -12.21 -19.26 0.45
C TRP A 48 -11.95 -19.42 -1.05
N LYS A 49 -12.85 -20.11 -1.79
CA LYS A 49 -12.68 -20.31 -3.23
C LYS A 49 -12.77 -18.98 -4.01
N GLY A 50 -13.69 -18.10 -3.63
CA GLY A 50 -13.81 -16.77 -4.24
C GLY A 50 -12.63 -15.87 -3.92
N VAL A 51 -12.13 -15.95 -2.69
CA VAL A 51 -10.95 -15.20 -2.25
C VAL A 51 -9.72 -15.62 -3.06
N TYR A 52 -9.52 -16.91 -3.35
CA TYR A 52 -8.38 -17.35 -4.16
C TYR A 52 -8.40 -16.85 -5.59
N LEU A 53 -9.57 -16.70 -6.20
CA LEU A 53 -9.67 -16.21 -7.57
C LEU A 53 -9.13 -14.78 -7.69
N THR A 54 -9.52 -13.91 -6.75
CA THR A 54 -9.05 -12.51 -6.73
C THR A 54 -7.63 -12.40 -6.19
N ALA A 55 -7.29 -13.20 -5.17
CA ALA A 55 -5.96 -13.24 -4.58
C ALA A 55 -4.89 -13.80 -5.53
N TRP A 56 -5.23 -14.68 -6.46
CA TRP A 56 -4.28 -15.22 -7.45
C TRP A 56 -3.65 -14.12 -8.31
N ILE A 57 -4.36 -13.02 -8.56
CA ILE A 57 -3.83 -11.89 -9.32
C ILE A 57 -3.25 -10.85 -8.36
N GLY A 58 -3.97 -10.52 -7.29
CA GLY A 58 -3.55 -9.46 -6.36
C GLY A 58 -2.27 -9.79 -5.59
N THR A 59 -2.13 -11.04 -5.11
CA THR A 59 -1.00 -11.44 -4.25
C THR A 59 0.32 -11.46 -5.02
N PRO A 60 0.43 -12.05 -6.22
CA PRO A 60 1.67 -11.97 -6.98
C PRO A 60 2.11 -10.54 -7.27
N VAL A 61 1.18 -9.65 -7.63
CA VAL A 61 1.50 -8.23 -7.88
C VAL A 61 2.00 -7.54 -6.61
N HIS A 62 1.37 -7.82 -5.46
CA HIS A 62 1.77 -7.30 -4.16
C HIS A 62 3.19 -7.77 -3.77
N GLU A 63 3.44 -9.09 -3.81
CA GLU A 63 4.74 -9.68 -3.47
C GLU A 63 5.84 -9.31 -4.46
N LEU A 64 5.53 -9.16 -5.75
CA LEU A 64 6.49 -8.61 -6.72
C LEU A 64 6.86 -7.17 -6.40
N GLY A 65 5.90 -6.37 -5.92
CA GLY A 65 6.17 -5.02 -5.40
C GLY A 65 7.19 -5.07 -4.26
N HIS A 66 6.98 -5.92 -3.27
CA HIS A 66 7.93 -6.14 -2.17
C HIS A 66 9.30 -6.58 -2.67
N ALA A 67 9.36 -7.51 -3.62
CA ALA A 67 10.62 -7.95 -4.22
C ALA A 67 11.34 -6.80 -4.95
N ILE A 68 10.62 -5.96 -5.71
CA ILE A 68 11.19 -4.79 -6.38
C ILE A 68 11.74 -3.79 -5.36
N PHE A 69 10.99 -3.49 -4.31
CA PHE A 69 11.46 -2.59 -3.25
C PHE A 69 12.68 -3.15 -2.52
N CYS A 70 12.71 -4.45 -2.23
CA CYS A 70 13.89 -5.12 -1.68
C CYS A 70 15.13 -4.88 -2.56
N LEU A 71 15.00 -4.94 -3.89
CA LEU A 71 16.10 -4.65 -4.81
C LEU A 71 16.54 -3.18 -4.75
N ILE A 72 15.59 -2.24 -4.77
CA ILE A 72 15.87 -0.79 -4.68
C ILE A 72 16.63 -0.48 -3.40
N PHE A 73 16.19 -1.02 -2.27
CA PHE A 73 16.79 -0.77 -0.97
C PHE A 73 17.97 -1.69 -0.63
N ARG A 74 18.45 -2.48 -1.60
CA ARG A 74 19.61 -3.38 -1.46
C ARG A 74 19.46 -4.40 -0.33
N HIS A 75 18.24 -4.90 -0.14
CA HIS A 75 17.96 -6.03 0.73
C HIS A 75 18.35 -7.34 0.03
N LYS A 76 18.72 -8.34 0.82
CA LYS A 76 18.99 -9.69 0.33
C LYS A 76 17.71 -10.51 0.37
N ILE A 77 17.14 -10.82 -0.80
CA ILE A 77 15.99 -11.71 -0.90
C ILE A 77 16.46 -13.15 -0.69
N ASN A 78 15.82 -13.87 0.23
CA ASN A 78 16.09 -15.26 0.55
C ASN A 78 15.11 -16.20 -0.17
N GLU A 79 13.82 -15.85 -0.17
CA GLU A 79 12.75 -16.66 -0.75
C GLU A 79 11.62 -15.76 -1.27
N VAL A 80 11.01 -16.15 -2.39
CA VAL A 80 9.84 -15.48 -2.97
C VAL A 80 8.77 -16.51 -3.27
N ALA A 81 7.62 -16.36 -2.63
CA ALA A 81 6.43 -17.18 -2.86
C ALA A 81 5.27 -16.27 -3.26
N LEU A 82 5.09 -16.08 -4.58
CA LEU A 82 4.10 -15.15 -5.11
C LEU A 82 2.65 -15.56 -4.83
N PHE A 83 2.39 -16.86 -4.78
CA PHE A 83 1.08 -17.39 -4.41
C PHE A 83 1.20 -18.79 -3.81
N LYS A 84 1.22 -18.87 -2.49
CA LYS A 84 1.24 -20.11 -1.70
C LYS A 84 0.19 -20.00 -0.59
N PRO A 85 -1.11 -20.08 -0.94
CA PRO A 85 -2.20 -19.88 0.01
C PRO A 85 -2.21 -20.97 1.08
N ASP A 86 -2.02 -20.57 2.33
CA ASP A 86 -2.19 -21.42 3.50
C ASP A 86 -3.44 -21.00 4.27
N LYS A 87 -4.42 -21.91 4.34
CA LYS A 87 -5.69 -21.68 5.05
C LYS A 87 -5.52 -21.56 6.55
N ALA A 88 -4.50 -22.21 7.12
CA ALA A 88 -4.29 -22.24 8.56
C ALA A 88 -3.71 -20.91 9.05
N SER A 89 -2.74 -20.34 8.32
CA SER A 89 -2.13 -19.05 8.64
C SER A 89 -2.83 -17.84 8.00
N GLY A 90 -3.61 -18.05 6.94
CA GLY A 90 -4.23 -16.98 6.15
C GLY A 90 -3.26 -16.26 5.20
N VAL A 91 -2.01 -16.73 5.10
CA VAL A 91 -0.99 -16.18 4.21
C VAL A 91 -1.25 -16.62 2.79
N LEU A 92 -1.24 -15.68 1.84
CA LEU A 92 -1.48 -15.95 0.42
C LEU A 92 -0.18 -16.02 -0.39
N GLY A 93 0.87 -15.35 0.07
CA GLY A 93 2.18 -15.23 -0.54
C GLY A 93 3.13 -14.51 0.44
N TYR A 94 4.43 -14.51 0.13
CA TYR A 94 5.43 -13.78 0.91
C TYR A 94 6.73 -13.56 0.14
N VAL A 95 7.47 -12.52 0.53
CA VAL A 95 8.89 -12.32 0.21
C VAL A 95 9.70 -12.35 1.50
N SER A 96 10.54 -13.36 1.66
CA SER A 96 11.53 -13.39 2.74
C SER A 96 12.77 -12.63 2.30
N HIS A 97 13.15 -11.61 3.05
CA HIS A 97 14.34 -10.81 2.79
C HIS A 97 15.09 -10.54 4.10
N ASN A 98 16.36 -10.17 3.97
CA ASN A 98 17.21 -9.75 5.07
C ASN A 98 17.86 -8.41 4.74
N TYR A 99 17.97 -7.54 5.73
CA TYR A 99 18.57 -6.22 5.57
C TYR A 99 19.45 -5.89 6.78
N ASN A 100 20.33 -4.91 6.62
CA ASN A 100 21.17 -4.41 7.70
C ASN A 100 20.43 -3.29 8.45
N PRO A 101 19.94 -3.53 9.69
CA PRO A 101 19.19 -2.51 10.45
C PRO A 101 20.05 -1.31 10.85
N LYS A 102 21.38 -1.44 10.81
CA LYS A 102 22.31 -0.32 11.04
C LYS A 102 22.42 0.63 9.84
N SER A 103 21.95 0.22 8.65
CA SER A 103 21.93 1.07 7.47
C SER A 103 20.61 1.81 7.38
N PHE A 104 20.62 3.13 7.56
CA PHE A 104 19.43 3.96 7.41
C PHE A 104 18.74 3.76 6.05
N TYR A 105 19.54 3.64 4.98
CA TYR A 105 19.03 3.40 3.63
C TYR A 105 18.24 2.09 3.52
N GLN A 106 18.78 0.99 4.06
CA GLN A 106 18.09 -0.29 4.02
C GLN A 106 16.89 -0.32 4.98
N SER A 107 16.99 0.31 6.15
CA SER A 107 15.88 0.37 7.11
C SER A 107 14.66 1.12 6.58
N ILE A 108 14.84 2.18 5.77
CA ILE A 108 13.71 2.86 5.09
C ILE A 108 12.99 1.91 4.14
N GLY A 109 13.72 0.99 3.53
CA GLY A 109 13.17 0.00 2.60
C GLY A 109 12.40 -1.15 3.22
N ASN A 110 12.37 -1.24 4.55
CA ASN A 110 11.59 -2.25 5.25
C ASN A 110 10.12 -1.85 5.29
N PHE A 111 9.47 -1.90 4.13
CA PHE A 111 8.03 -1.72 4.02
C PHE A 111 7.33 -3.01 4.45
N LEU A 112 6.49 -2.91 5.48
CA LEU A 112 5.66 -3.98 6.06
C LEU A 112 4.68 -4.56 5.03
#